data_AF-A0A6A6KXM0-F1
#
_entry.id   AF-A0A6A6KXM0-F1
#
_cell.length_a   1.000
_cell.length_b   1.000
_cell.length_c   1.000
_cell.angle_alpha   90.00
_cell.angle_beta   90.00
_cell.angle_gamma   90.00
#
_symmetry.space_group_name_H-M   'P 1'
#
loop_
_entity.id
_entity.type
_entity.pdbx_description
1 polymer ?
#
loop_
_entity_poly.entity_id
_entity_poly.type
_entity_poly.pdbx_seq_one_letter_code
_entity_poly.pdbx_strand_id
1 'polypeptide(L)'
;MKSYALSLEETYEALRTFEVLGIDKKPDISLPACQSVLETLGSSSSASKDLFYALKVNGMLKCEINKEVFEGIVSKLQAAVSSANSLLDFYHSIGSLVLIKALSQSDGRWRYSNNNPESSTLAAGLALEALLEWSHYHLLRLINLWFSIPLILSLPATVLSLTKKDTLKVKVNTVLGSNAPPLTVKLVHVLGSGSKDTSIIENQELKFEPESAEYFLDALPKSVDVGKYIFIFEAFLKLRHETGVEHIFLVGNSEKKFEIILDFLGLVEKFFYLSGKYDIQLTVGDAVMENSFLSAIGSIELDLPEPPEKAPRPPSQPVEPYSRYGPKAEITHIFRAPDKRPPKELSLAFLGLTLLPFVGFLIGLLRLGVNLKNFPSSSVPAIFAILFHFGIAAVLFLYVLFWLKLDLFTTLKAIGFLGAFLMFVGHRILSHLASTSAKLKSA
;
A
#
# COMPACT_ATOMS: atom_id res chain seq x y z
N MET A 1 -4.62 43.30 -27.84
CA MET A 1 -4.99 42.63 -26.58
C MET A 1 -3.94 43.01 -25.56
N LYS A 2 -4.29 43.71 -24.47
CA LYS A 2 -3.34 44.18 -23.47
C LYS A 2 -2.63 42.97 -22.85
N SER A 3 -1.31 42.93 -22.97
CA SER A 3 -0.43 41.99 -22.27
C SER A 3 -0.57 42.25 -20.77
N TYR A 4 -1.37 41.44 -20.07
CA TYR A 4 -1.27 41.33 -18.63
C TYR A 4 0.01 40.55 -18.37
N ALA A 5 1.00 41.18 -17.75
CA ALA A 5 2.19 40.48 -17.28
C ALA A 5 1.74 39.49 -16.19
N LEU A 6 1.56 38.22 -16.56
CA LEU A 6 1.27 37.14 -15.63
C LEU A 6 2.46 36.97 -14.69
N SER A 7 2.19 36.84 -13.39
CA SER A 7 3.23 36.50 -12.41
C SER A 7 3.75 35.08 -12.68
N LEU A 8 4.98 34.78 -12.22
CA LEU A 8 5.56 33.43 -12.37
C LEU A 8 4.75 32.35 -11.61
N GLU A 9 4.09 32.74 -10.52
CA GLU A 9 3.16 31.88 -9.77
C GLU A 9 1.93 31.52 -10.61
N GLU A 10 1.24 32.52 -11.18
CA GLU A 10 0.08 32.27 -12.06
C GLU A 10 0.48 31.51 -13.33
N THR A 11 1.67 31.79 -13.86
CA THR A 11 2.22 31.06 -15.02
C THR A 11 2.44 29.59 -14.69
N TYR A 12 2.96 29.28 -13.51
CA TYR A 12 3.14 27.90 -13.05
C TYR A 12 1.80 27.17 -12.87
N GLU A 13 0.82 27.81 -12.22
CA GLU A 13 -0.50 27.21 -12.01
C GLU A 13 -1.24 26.97 -13.34
N ALA A 14 -1.10 27.89 -14.31
CA ALA A 14 -1.63 27.71 -15.65
C ALA A 14 -0.98 26.52 -16.38
N LEU A 15 0.36 26.40 -16.34
CA LEU A 15 1.09 25.28 -16.93
C LEU A 15 0.70 23.93 -16.30
N ARG A 16 0.52 23.91 -14.98
CA ARG A 16 0.09 22.72 -14.26
C ARG A 16 -1.33 22.31 -14.60
N THR A 17 -2.21 23.29 -14.79
CA THR A 17 -3.58 23.04 -15.24
C THR A 17 -3.60 22.41 -16.64
N PHE A 18 -2.76 22.87 -17.58
CA PHE A 18 -2.65 22.26 -18.91
C PHE A 18 -2.11 20.82 -18.87
N GLU A 19 -1.15 20.53 -17.98
CA GLU A 19 -0.63 19.17 -17.77
C GLU A 19 -1.71 18.24 -17.22
N VAL A 20 -2.50 18.68 -16.23
CA VAL A 20 -3.61 17.91 -15.64
C VAL A 20 -4.74 17.67 -16.66
N LEU A 21 -5.02 18.66 -17.52
CA LEU A 21 -6.03 18.55 -18.57
C LEU A 21 -5.55 17.81 -19.83
N GLY A 22 -4.29 17.35 -19.87
CA GLY A 22 -3.74 16.56 -20.98
C GLY A 22 -3.65 17.33 -22.31
N ILE A 23 -3.49 18.66 -22.26
CA ILE A 23 -3.41 19.49 -23.47
C ILE A 23 -1.95 19.56 -23.95
N ASP A 24 -1.61 18.72 -24.94
CA ASP A 24 -0.24 18.59 -25.46
C ASP A 24 0.27 19.84 -26.19
N LYS A 25 -0.62 20.62 -26.81
CA LYS A 25 -0.28 21.90 -27.45
C LYS A 25 -0.20 23.00 -26.39
N LYS A 26 0.98 23.17 -25.81
CA LYS A 26 1.30 24.35 -25.00
C LYS A 26 1.17 25.60 -25.90
N PRO A 27 0.32 26.58 -25.56
CA PRO A 27 0.21 27.84 -26.31
C PRO A 27 1.55 28.61 -26.33
N ASP A 28 1.66 29.68 -27.13
CA ASP A 28 2.81 30.61 -27.31
C ASP A 28 3.29 31.34 -26.03
N ILE A 29 3.01 30.77 -24.86
CA ILE A 29 3.40 31.24 -23.52
C ILE A 29 4.84 30.83 -23.21
N SER A 30 5.40 29.81 -23.86
CA SER A 30 6.74 29.29 -23.57
C SER A 30 7.86 30.33 -23.72
N LEU A 31 7.80 31.13 -24.79
CA LEU A 31 8.80 32.13 -25.13
C LEU A 31 8.82 33.31 -24.13
N PRO A 32 7.70 33.99 -23.83
CA PRO A 32 7.67 35.02 -22.80
C PRO A 32 7.91 34.48 -21.40
N ALA A 33 7.45 33.26 -21.07
CA ALA A 33 7.70 32.66 -19.76
C ALA A 33 9.18 32.32 -19.56
N CYS A 34 9.88 31.79 -20.56
CA CYS A 34 11.31 31.54 -20.47
C CYS A 34 12.12 32.84 -20.36
N GLN A 35 11.67 33.94 -20.98
CA GLN A 35 12.29 35.24 -20.80
C GLN A 35 12.13 35.74 -19.34
N SER A 36 10.93 35.68 -18.76
CA SER A 36 10.69 36.05 -17.36
C SER A 36 11.47 35.18 -16.38
N VAL A 37 11.63 33.89 -16.68
CA VAL A 37 12.48 32.98 -15.89
C VAL A 37 13.93 33.44 -15.94
N LEU A 38 14.49 33.72 -17.12
CA LEU A 38 15.87 34.18 -17.26
C LEU A 38 16.12 35.51 -16.56
N GLU A 39 15.19 36.46 -16.67
CA GLU A 39 15.27 37.76 -15.98
C GLU A 39 15.25 37.59 -14.45
N THR A 40 14.38 36.72 -13.93
CA THR A 40 14.23 36.48 -12.48
C THR A 40 15.43 35.73 -11.88
N LEU A 41 15.97 34.75 -12.62
CA LEU A 41 17.12 33.96 -12.23
C LEU A 41 18.43 34.75 -12.37
N GLY A 42 18.53 35.63 -13.36
CA GLY A 42 19.67 36.53 -13.58
C GLY A 42 19.70 37.74 -12.63
N SER A 43 18.56 38.13 -12.06
CA SER A 43 18.47 39.27 -11.14
C SER A 43 19.22 39.02 -9.83
N SER A 44 19.93 40.05 -9.35
CA SER A 44 20.63 40.03 -8.06
C SER A 44 19.70 40.13 -6.85
N SER A 45 18.45 40.56 -7.05
CA SER A 45 17.51 41.00 -5.99
C SER A 45 16.15 40.29 -6.02
N SER A 46 16.03 39.14 -6.68
CA SER A 46 14.76 38.40 -6.75
C SER A 46 14.38 37.81 -5.39
N ALA A 47 13.11 37.92 -5.01
CA ALA A 47 12.59 37.37 -3.77
C ALA A 47 12.67 35.83 -3.79
N SER A 48 12.76 35.22 -2.61
CA SER A 48 12.78 33.76 -2.42
C SER A 48 11.60 33.08 -3.15
N LYS A 49 10.41 33.69 -3.08
CA LYS A 49 9.18 33.25 -3.74
C LYS A 49 9.29 33.27 -5.26
N ASP A 50 9.83 34.35 -5.84
CA ASP A 50 9.94 34.50 -7.30
C ASP A 50 10.97 33.54 -7.88
N LEU A 51 12.10 33.34 -7.17
CA LEU A 51 13.10 32.31 -7.50
C LEU A 51 12.47 30.90 -7.48
N PHE A 52 11.65 30.62 -6.48
CA PHE A 52 10.98 29.33 -6.35
C PHE A 52 10.04 29.03 -7.52
N TYR A 53 9.19 29.98 -7.90
CA TYR A 53 8.29 29.80 -9.04
C TYR A 53 9.01 29.85 -10.39
N ALA A 54 10.07 30.66 -10.55
CA ALA A 54 10.91 30.65 -11.75
C ALA A 54 11.51 29.25 -12.01
N LEU A 55 12.05 28.61 -10.97
CA LEU A 55 12.62 27.25 -11.08
C LEU A 55 11.57 26.19 -11.39
N LYS A 56 10.37 26.31 -10.84
CA LYS A 56 9.24 25.42 -11.14
C LYS A 56 8.77 25.54 -12.59
N VAL A 57 8.61 26.76 -13.08
CA VAL A 57 8.26 27.03 -14.49
C VAL A 57 9.35 26.47 -15.41
N ASN A 58 10.63 26.67 -15.06
CA ASN A 58 11.74 26.11 -15.81
C ASN A 58 11.71 24.57 -15.87
N GLY A 59 11.35 23.89 -14.77
CA GLY A 59 11.20 22.43 -14.76
C GLY A 59 10.16 21.92 -15.77
N MET A 60 9.13 22.72 -16.07
CA MET A 60 8.06 22.36 -17.01
C MET A 60 8.34 22.79 -18.46
N LEU A 61 9.03 23.92 -18.66
CA LEU A 61 9.31 24.50 -19.99
C LEU A 61 10.71 24.18 -20.52
N LYS A 62 11.63 23.74 -19.66
CA LYS A 62 13.04 23.44 -19.98
C LYS A 62 13.75 24.58 -20.73
N CYS A 63 13.71 25.77 -20.14
CA CYS A 63 14.38 26.94 -20.71
C CYS A 63 15.91 26.77 -20.65
N GLU A 64 16.64 27.28 -21.65
CA GLU A 64 18.11 27.23 -21.68
C GLU A 64 18.69 28.25 -20.68
N ILE A 65 19.34 27.76 -19.62
CA ILE A 65 19.93 28.60 -18.56
C ILE A 65 21.43 28.31 -18.46
N ASN A 66 22.23 29.38 -18.37
CA ASN A 66 23.69 29.29 -18.21
C ASN A 66 24.09 28.73 -16.84
N LYS A 67 25.14 27.90 -16.80
CA LYS A 67 25.65 27.25 -15.57
C LYS A 67 26.05 28.26 -14.47
N GLU A 68 26.64 29.38 -14.86
CA GLU A 68 27.09 30.45 -13.94
C GLU A 68 25.92 31.08 -13.17
N VAL A 69 24.73 31.12 -13.77
CA VAL A 69 23.51 31.65 -13.14
C VAL A 69 23.05 30.74 -12.00
N PHE A 70 23.16 29.42 -12.17
CA PHE A 70 22.80 28.46 -11.11
C PHE A 70 23.73 28.52 -9.90
N GLU A 71 25.04 28.65 -10.10
CA GLU A 71 26.01 28.78 -9.00
C GLU A 71 25.76 30.06 -8.18
N GLY A 72 25.42 31.16 -8.87
CA GLY A 72 25.01 32.40 -8.23
C GLY A 72 23.71 32.29 -7.41
N ILE A 73 22.73 31.54 -7.89
CA ILE A 73 21.44 31.35 -7.19
C ILE A 73 21.60 30.46 -5.95
N VAL A 74 22.36 29.37 -6.04
CA VAL A 74 22.59 28.47 -4.90
C VAL A 74 23.23 29.24 -3.74
N SER A 75 24.21 30.09 -4.03
CA SER A 75 24.87 30.94 -3.02
C SER A 75 23.88 31.92 -2.36
N LYS A 76 22.98 32.53 -3.14
CA LYS A 76 21.94 33.42 -2.62
C LYS A 76 20.92 32.69 -1.75
N LEU A 77 20.46 31.52 -2.18
CA LEU A 77 19.49 30.72 -1.43
C LEU A 77 20.08 30.20 -0.13
N GLN A 78 21.35 29.81 -0.11
CA GLN A 78 22.06 29.44 1.14
C GLN A 78 22.14 30.63 2.11
N ALA A 79 22.48 31.82 1.61
CA ALA A 79 22.47 33.03 2.41
C ALA A 79 21.06 33.33 2.96
N ALA A 80 20.03 33.24 2.11
CA ALA A 80 18.64 33.47 2.51
C ALA A 80 18.14 32.47 3.56
N VAL A 81 18.57 31.20 3.50
CA VAL A 81 18.27 30.18 4.52
C VAL A 81 18.93 30.53 5.85
N SER A 82 20.19 31.00 5.82
CA SER A 82 20.93 31.37 7.03
C SER A 82 20.42 32.65 7.69
N SER A 83 19.80 33.54 6.93
CA SER A 83 19.26 34.81 7.42
C SER A 83 17.73 34.85 7.51
N ALA A 84 17.04 33.72 7.31
CA ALA A 84 15.58 33.68 7.25
C ALA A 84 14.94 33.99 8.61
N ASN A 85 14.08 35.01 8.61
CA ASN A 85 13.28 35.50 9.73
C ASN A 85 11.77 35.23 9.53
N SER A 86 11.39 34.65 8.39
CA SER A 86 10.04 34.21 8.05
C SER A 86 10.05 32.73 7.64
N LEU A 87 9.12 31.95 8.18
CA LEU A 87 8.93 30.53 7.83
C LEU A 87 8.65 30.37 6.32
N LEU A 88 7.98 31.35 5.71
CA LEU A 88 7.64 31.32 4.29
C LEU A 88 8.88 31.51 3.40
N ASP A 89 9.79 32.40 3.77
CA ASP A 89 11.08 32.58 3.08
C ASP A 89 11.98 31.37 3.23
N PHE A 90 11.94 30.72 4.40
CA PHE A 90 12.62 29.46 4.62
C PHE A 90 12.08 28.36 3.69
N TYR A 91 10.75 28.22 3.61
CA TYR A 91 10.09 27.25 2.73
C TYR A 91 10.44 27.46 1.25
N HIS A 92 10.34 28.70 0.73
CA HIS A 92 10.65 28.99 -0.66
C HIS A 92 12.14 28.80 -0.97
N SER A 93 13.02 29.18 -0.06
CA SER A 93 14.47 29.03 -0.24
C SER A 93 14.90 27.56 -0.27
N ILE A 94 14.40 26.75 0.66
CA ILE A 94 14.65 25.29 0.69
C ILE A 94 14.04 24.59 -0.52
N GLY A 95 12.79 24.90 -0.85
CA GLY A 95 12.12 24.33 -2.01
C GLY A 95 12.85 24.63 -3.32
N SER A 96 13.43 25.82 -3.45
CA SER A 96 14.24 26.23 -4.61
C SER A 96 15.52 25.40 -4.73
N LEU A 97 16.23 25.15 -3.62
CA LEU A 97 17.44 24.32 -3.60
C LEU A 97 17.14 22.87 -4.02
N VAL A 98 16.00 22.31 -3.61
CA VAL A 98 15.56 20.97 -4.02
C VAL A 98 15.27 20.90 -5.52
N LEU A 99 14.63 21.93 -6.09
CA LEU A 99 14.35 21.99 -7.54
C LEU A 99 15.65 22.07 -8.36
N ILE A 100 16.65 22.84 -7.90
CA ILE A 100 17.97 22.91 -8.54
C ILE A 100 18.67 21.54 -8.52
N LYS A 101 18.59 20.80 -7.40
CA LYS A 101 19.11 19.42 -7.31
C LYS A 101 18.45 18.50 -8.35
N ALA A 102 17.13 18.57 -8.49
CA ALA A 102 16.39 17.74 -9.45
C ALA A 102 16.79 18.05 -10.91
N LEU A 103 17.01 19.33 -11.24
CA LEU A 103 17.51 19.75 -12.56
C LEU A 103 18.94 19.25 -12.82
N SER A 104 19.80 19.19 -11.79
CA SER A 104 21.16 18.66 -11.91
C SER A 104 21.21 17.14 -12.17
N GLN A 105 20.19 16.38 -11.78
CA GLN A 105 20.13 14.92 -12.00
C GLN A 105 19.61 14.56 -13.41
N SER A 106 18.89 15.45 -14.10
CA SER A 106 18.27 15.13 -15.40
C SER A 106 19.23 15.09 -16.59
N ASP A 107 20.48 15.53 -16.43
CA ASP A 107 21.46 15.60 -17.52
C ASP A 107 22.25 14.29 -17.74
N GLY A 108 21.96 13.25 -16.94
CA GLY A 108 22.36 11.85 -17.18
C GLY A 108 23.87 11.54 -17.24
N ARG A 109 24.77 12.51 -17.06
CA ARG A 109 26.22 12.30 -17.10
C ARG A 109 26.83 12.31 -15.70
N TRP A 110 27.05 11.11 -15.18
CA TRP A 110 28.02 10.87 -14.11
C TRP A 110 29.44 11.01 -14.69
N ARG A 111 30.24 11.95 -14.18
CA ARG A 111 31.68 12.01 -14.48
C ARG A 111 32.50 12.13 -13.21
N TYR A 112 33.17 11.04 -12.86
CA TYR A 112 34.47 11.06 -12.19
C TYR A 112 35.51 11.22 -13.30
N SER A 113 36.20 12.36 -13.41
CA SER A 113 37.35 12.47 -14.32
C SER A 113 38.65 12.16 -13.58
N ASN A 114 39.54 11.45 -14.25
CA ASN A 114 40.67 10.73 -13.68
C ASN A 114 41.92 11.59 -13.34
N ASN A 115 41.92 12.91 -13.56
CA ASN A 115 43.17 13.69 -13.63
C ASN A 115 43.20 15.07 -12.91
N ASN A 116 42.34 15.38 -11.92
CA ASN A 116 42.59 16.58 -11.09
C ASN A 116 42.00 16.48 -9.66
N PRO A 117 42.79 16.60 -8.58
CA PRO A 117 42.33 16.43 -7.21
C PRO A 117 42.06 17.78 -6.52
N GLU A 118 41.26 18.66 -7.13
CA GLU A 118 40.83 19.88 -6.45
C GLU A 118 39.42 19.72 -5.87
N SER A 119 39.26 20.21 -4.63
CA SER A 119 38.05 20.12 -3.83
C SER A 119 36.88 20.79 -4.55
N SER A 120 36.06 19.98 -5.22
CA SER A 120 34.84 20.47 -5.81
C SER A 120 33.83 20.82 -4.73
N THR A 121 33.07 21.88 -4.99
CA THR A 121 31.81 22.29 -4.35
C THR A 121 30.78 21.15 -4.14
N LEU A 122 31.08 19.96 -4.67
CA LEU A 122 30.38 18.69 -4.53
C LEU A 122 30.48 18.10 -3.10
N ALA A 123 31.59 18.30 -2.38
CA ALA A 123 31.70 17.91 -0.97
C ALA A 123 30.87 18.81 -0.04
N ALA A 124 30.79 20.10 -0.38
CA ALA A 124 29.88 21.03 0.28
C ALA A 124 28.41 20.68 -0.02
N GLY A 125 28.10 20.17 -1.22
CA GLY A 125 26.79 19.64 -1.59
C GLY A 125 26.35 18.44 -0.75
N LEU A 126 27.26 17.49 -0.48
CA LEU A 126 27.00 16.33 0.39
C LEU A 126 26.82 16.72 1.87
N ALA A 127 27.55 17.74 2.35
CA ALA A 127 27.35 18.27 3.71
C ALA A 127 26.04 19.06 3.85
N LEU A 128 25.63 19.78 2.79
CA LEU A 128 24.33 20.45 2.72
C LEU A 128 23.18 19.43 2.60
N GLU A 129 23.39 18.31 1.94
CA GLU A 129 22.43 17.19 1.80
C GLU A 129 22.04 16.63 3.18
N ALA A 130 23.01 16.43 4.07
CA ALA A 130 22.75 15.96 5.43
C ALA A 130 22.01 17.01 6.31
N LEU A 131 22.32 18.30 6.18
CA LEU A 131 21.70 19.36 6.98
C LEU A 131 20.30 19.75 6.47
N LEU A 132 20.06 19.67 5.16
CA LEU A 132 18.78 20.00 4.54
C LEU A 132 17.77 18.85 4.58
N GLU A 133 18.20 17.59 4.47
CA GLU A 133 17.30 16.44 4.73
C GLU A 133 16.88 16.37 6.20
N TRP A 134 17.79 16.68 7.13
CA TRP A 134 17.46 16.68 8.56
C TRP A 134 16.49 17.81 8.93
N SER A 135 16.72 19.02 8.43
CA SER A 135 15.85 20.18 8.72
C SER A 135 14.50 20.11 8.02
N HIS A 136 14.44 19.72 6.74
CA HIS A 136 13.17 19.64 6.00
C HIS A 136 12.27 18.51 6.53
N TYR A 137 12.84 17.34 6.85
CA TYR A 137 12.07 16.21 7.38
C TYR A 137 11.58 16.47 8.80
N HIS A 138 12.36 17.14 9.66
CA HIS A 138 11.89 17.50 11.01
C HIS A 138 10.90 18.66 11.04
N LEU A 139 11.04 19.69 10.18
CA LEU A 139 10.12 20.85 10.20
C LEU A 139 8.73 20.50 9.64
N LEU A 140 8.66 19.74 8.53
CA LEU A 140 7.39 19.24 8.01
C LEU A 140 6.71 18.26 8.97
N ARG A 141 7.51 17.46 9.70
CA ARG A 141 7.01 16.52 10.71
C ARG A 141 6.60 17.20 12.03
N LEU A 142 7.13 18.39 12.34
CA LEU A 142 6.69 19.20 13.48
C LEU A 142 5.41 19.99 13.18
N ILE A 143 5.25 20.48 11.95
CA ILE A 143 4.11 21.34 11.57
C ILE A 143 2.85 20.52 11.24
N ASN A 144 2.98 19.38 10.56
CA ASN A 144 1.81 18.63 10.07
C ASN A 144 1.31 17.50 11.00
N LEU A 145 2.08 17.10 12.01
CA LEU A 145 1.87 15.81 12.69
C LEU A 145 1.41 15.88 14.15
N TRP A 146 1.09 17.07 14.69
CA TRP A 146 0.70 17.14 16.11
C TRP A 146 -0.55 17.90 16.51
N PHE A 147 -1.24 18.60 15.61
CA PHE A 147 -2.46 19.29 16.01
C PHE A 147 -3.56 19.13 14.95
N SER A 148 -4.58 18.31 15.25
CA SER A 148 -5.94 18.65 14.83
C SER A 148 -6.19 20.05 15.35
N ILE A 149 -6.15 21.07 14.49
CA ILE A 149 -6.25 22.47 14.91
C ILE A 149 -7.67 22.67 15.47
N PRO A 150 -7.86 22.81 16.79
CA PRO A 150 -9.19 22.99 17.34
C PRO A 150 -9.79 24.30 16.82
N LEU A 151 -11.09 24.25 16.52
CA LEU A 151 -11.86 25.37 16.02
C LEU A 151 -12.61 26.02 17.18
N ILE A 152 -12.58 27.34 17.22
CA ILE A 152 -13.25 28.17 18.22
C ILE A 152 -14.44 28.84 17.56
N LEU A 153 -15.63 28.64 18.14
CA LEU A 153 -16.85 29.36 17.82
C LEU A 153 -16.94 30.58 18.71
N SER A 154 -17.16 31.75 18.12
CA SER A 154 -17.31 33.00 18.87
C SER A 154 -18.49 33.82 18.35
N LEU A 155 -19.18 34.49 19.27
CA LEU A 155 -20.27 35.41 18.97
C LEU A 155 -19.71 36.84 19.00
N PRO A 156 -19.71 37.57 17.87
CA PRO A 156 -19.19 38.95 17.82
C PRO A 156 -20.09 39.94 18.56
N ALA A 157 -21.36 39.59 18.84
CA ALA A 157 -22.28 40.40 19.62
C ALA A 157 -23.14 39.51 20.55
N THR A 158 -23.25 39.91 21.82
CA THR A 158 -24.07 39.24 22.84
C THR A 158 -25.46 39.84 22.99
N VAL A 159 -25.70 41.00 22.36
CA VAL A 159 -26.98 41.71 22.33
C VAL A 159 -27.34 41.99 20.88
N LEU A 160 -28.49 41.49 20.43
CA LEU A 160 -29.00 41.71 19.08
C LEU A 160 -30.20 42.67 19.14
N SER A 161 -30.18 43.71 18.31
CA SER A 161 -31.27 44.67 18.26
C SER A 161 -32.27 44.31 17.15
N LEU A 162 -33.49 43.91 17.54
CA LEU A 162 -34.56 43.65 16.57
C LEU A 162 -34.96 44.91 15.76
N THR A 163 -34.82 46.11 16.32
CA THR A 163 -35.16 47.37 15.63
C THR A 163 -34.14 47.75 14.56
N LYS A 164 -32.90 47.26 14.67
CA LYS A 164 -31.84 47.45 13.66
C LYS A 164 -31.73 46.29 12.66
N LYS A 165 -32.53 45.23 12.85
CA LYS A 165 -32.47 43.96 12.09
C LYS A 165 -31.10 43.30 12.15
N ASP A 166 -30.48 43.30 13.34
CA ASP A 166 -29.20 42.62 13.53
C ASP A 166 -29.37 41.10 13.37
N THR A 167 -28.52 40.47 12.57
CA THR A 167 -28.51 39.02 12.35
C THR A 167 -27.58 38.34 13.37
N LEU A 168 -27.94 37.11 13.77
CA LEU A 168 -27.05 36.29 14.58
C LEU A 168 -25.83 35.92 13.71
N LYS A 169 -24.66 36.38 14.13
CA LYS A 169 -23.39 36.09 13.48
C LYS A 169 -22.56 35.16 14.35
N VAL A 170 -21.86 34.22 13.74
CA VAL A 170 -20.97 33.25 14.39
C VAL A 170 -19.67 33.25 13.62
N LYS A 171 -18.55 33.45 14.33
CA LYS A 171 -17.22 33.41 13.72
C LYS A 171 -16.50 32.13 14.14
N VAL A 172 -15.96 31.41 13.16
CA VAL A 172 -15.21 30.17 13.36
C VAL A 172 -13.74 30.43 13.05
N ASN A 173 -12.92 30.45 14.10
CA ASN A 173 -11.47 30.66 13.97
C ASN A 173 -10.71 29.40 14.37
N THR A 174 -9.49 29.28 13.89
CA THR A 174 -8.51 28.35 14.49
C THR A 174 -8.07 28.89 15.86
N VAL A 175 -7.55 28.03 16.74
CA VAL A 175 -6.84 28.45 17.98
C VAL A 175 -5.69 29.44 17.73
N LEU A 176 -5.20 29.56 16.50
CA LEU A 176 -4.15 30.48 16.09
C LEU A 176 -4.70 31.82 15.57
N GLY A 177 -6.02 32.03 15.65
CA GLY A 177 -6.69 33.27 15.27
C GLY A 177 -6.91 33.46 13.76
N SER A 178 -6.56 32.47 12.94
CA SER A 178 -6.81 32.48 11.49
C SER A 178 -8.23 31.99 11.16
N ASN A 179 -8.77 32.43 10.02
CA ASN A 179 -10.07 31.98 9.54
C ASN A 179 -10.06 30.47 9.28
N ALA A 180 -11.09 29.77 9.74
CA ALA A 180 -11.25 28.35 9.47
C ALA A 180 -11.58 28.11 7.97
N PRO A 181 -11.28 26.91 7.43
CA PRO A 181 -11.78 26.50 6.11
C PRO A 181 -13.31 26.60 6.04
N PRO A 182 -13.92 26.68 4.83
CA PRO A 182 -15.37 26.67 4.69
C PRO A 182 -15.96 25.38 5.27
N LEU A 183 -16.83 25.51 6.27
CA LEU A 183 -17.41 24.39 7.04
C LEU A 183 -18.93 24.55 7.14
N THR A 184 -19.66 23.45 7.30
CA THR A 184 -21.11 23.50 7.58
C THR A 184 -21.35 23.67 9.07
N VAL A 185 -21.90 24.81 9.49
CA VAL A 185 -22.21 25.10 10.90
C VAL A 185 -23.71 24.98 11.13
N LYS A 186 -24.12 24.17 12.13
CA LYS A 186 -25.52 23.92 12.50
C LYS A 186 -25.83 24.50 13.88
N LEU A 187 -26.94 25.22 13.99
CA LEU A 187 -27.49 25.67 15.26
C LEU A 187 -28.49 24.61 15.77
N VAL A 188 -28.17 23.98 16.90
CA VAL A 188 -28.87 22.78 17.38
C VAL A 188 -30.17 23.12 18.12
N HIS A 189 -30.15 24.00 19.14
CA HIS A 189 -31.34 24.43 19.89
C HIS A 189 -31.30 25.89 20.40
N VAL A 190 -32.46 26.56 20.48
CA VAL A 190 -32.64 27.88 21.14
C VAL A 190 -33.87 27.85 22.06
N LEU A 191 -33.71 28.22 23.34
CA LEU A 191 -34.76 28.19 24.38
C LEU A 191 -34.98 29.58 25.01
N GLY A 192 -36.22 30.07 24.99
CA GLY A 192 -36.62 31.31 25.68
C GLY A 192 -36.75 31.11 27.19
N SER A 193 -36.27 32.05 28.01
CA SER A 193 -36.21 31.92 29.49
C SER A 193 -37.57 31.78 30.22
N GLY A 194 -38.70 31.75 29.50
CA GLY A 194 -40.06 31.60 30.06
C GLY A 194 -40.85 30.38 29.56
N SER A 195 -40.33 29.59 28.61
CA SER A 195 -40.97 28.39 28.06
C SER A 195 -40.24 27.15 28.59
N LYS A 196 -40.96 26.26 29.28
CA LYS A 196 -40.32 25.11 29.93
C LYS A 196 -40.12 23.88 29.06
N ASP A 197 -40.69 23.78 27.85
CA ASP A 197 -40.56 22.55 27.03
C ASP A 197 -40.84 22.72 25.51
N THR A 198 -40.54 23.87 24.89
CA THR A 198 -40.55 23.97 23.41
C THR A 198 -39.31 24.68 22.87
N SER A 199 -38.49 23.95 22.11
CA SER A 199 -37.38 24.47 21.31
C SER A 199 -37.93 25.42 20.23
N ILE A 200 -37.40 26.65 20.16
CA ILE A 200 -37.87 27.65 19.18
C ILE A 200 -37.19 27.43 17.81
N ILE A 201 -36.01 26.83 17.79
CA ILE A 201 -35.24 26.46 16.60
C ILE A 201 -34.65 25.07 16.82
N GLU A 202 -34.77 24.18 15.84
CA GLU A 202 -34.10 22.88 15.79
C GLU A 202 -33.32 22.75 14.47
N ASN A 203 -32.03 22.45 14.57
CA ASN A 203 -31.17 22.05 13.45
C ASN A 203 -31.18 22.97 12.22
N GLN A 204 -30.96 24.28 12.42
CA GLN A 204 -30.89 25.24 11.32
C GLN A 204 -29.44 25.46 10.85
N GLU A 205 -29.18 25.31 9.55
CA GLU A 205 -27.87 25.58 8.94
C GLU A 205 -27.62 27.09 8.77
N LEU A 206 -26.42 27.54 9.11
CA LEU A 206 -25.97 28.92 8.96
C LEU A 206 -25.34 29.16 7.59
N LYS A 207 -25.59 30.34 6.99
CA LYS A 207 -25.01 30.72 5.70
C LYS A 207 -23.63 31.34 5.91
N PHE A 208 -22.68 30.97 5.06
CA PHE A 208 -21.31 31.48 5.11
C PHE A 208 -21.14 32.69 4.21
N GLU A 209 -20.63 33.80 4.76
CA GLU A 209 -20.25 35.01 4.04
C GLU A 209 -18.74 34.96 3.69
N PRO A 210 -18.35 34.87 2.41
CA PRO A 210 -16.94 34.67 2.03
C PRO A 210 -16.05 35.88 2.32
N GLU A 211 -16.61 37.10 2.28
CA GLU A 211 -15.84 38.35 2.44
C GLU A 211 -15.47 38.64 3.89
N SER A 212 -16.36 38.33 4.85
CA SER A 212 -16.12 38.57 6.28
C SER A 212 -15.68 37.31 7.04
N ALA A 213 -15.75 36.13 6.42
CA ALA A 213 -15.55 34.83 7.04
C ALA A 213 -16.47 34.61 8.27
N GLU A 214 -17.69 35.15 8.20
CA GLU A 214 -18.72 35.04 9.24
C GLU A 214 -19.86 34.13 8.77
N TYR A 215 -20.42 33.36 9.69
CA TYR A 215 -21.63 32.58 9.48
C TYR A 215 -22.82 33.34 10.04
N PHE A 216 -23.91 33.48 9.28
CA PHE A 216 -25.07 34.25 9.69
C PHE A 216 -26.40 33.53 9.48
N LEU A 217 -27.39 33.95 10.27
CA LEU A 217 -28.78 33.53 10.13
C LEU A 217 -29.60 34.70 9.55
N ASP A 218 -30.18 34.52 8.36
CA ASP A 218 -30.87 35.58 7.59
C ASP A 218 -32.03 36.26 8.34
N ALA A 219 -32.76 35.51 9.17
CA ALA A 219 -33.86 36.02 9.97
C ALA A 219 -34.11 35.14 11.20
N LEU A 220 -34.21 35.75 12.39
CA LEU A 220 -34.76 35.06 13.56
C LEU A 220 -36.23 34.70 13.29
N PRO A 221 -36.69 33.48 13.63
CA PRO A 221 -38.08 33.09 13.44
C PRO A 221 -39.03 34.05 14.16
N LYS A 222 -40.25 34.23 13.64
CA LYS A 222 -41.29 35.13 14.21
C LYS A 222 -41.74 34.76 15.64
N SER A 223 -41.23 33.66 16.20
CA SER A 223 -41.48 33.14 17.56
C SER A 223 -40.44 33.58 18.60
N VAL A 224 -39.44 34.38 18.23
CA VAL A 224 -38.39 34.89 19.14
C VAL A 224 -38.72 36.33 19.59
N ASP A 225 -39.19 36.49 20.83
CA ASP A 225 -39.52 37.79 21.44
C ASP A 225 -38.34 38.43 22.20
N VAL A 226 -38.44 39.71 22.55
CA VAL A 226 -37.43 40.43 23.35
C VAL A 226 -37.36 39.85 24.77
N GLY A 227 -36.25 39.23 25.16
CA GLY A 227 -36.11 38.59 26.48
C GLY A 227 -34.71 38.07 26.79
N LYS A 228 -34.55 37.48 27.99
CA LYS A 228 -33.33 36.76 28.40
C LYS A 228 -33.41 35.32 27.87
N TYR A 229 -32.29 34.76 27.43
CA TYR A 229 -32.20 33.39 26.92
C TYR A 229 -31.16 32.62 27.72
N ILE A 230 -31.40 31.33 27.97
CA ILE A 230 -30.48 30.43 28.68
C ILE A 230 -29.97 29.42 27.65
N PHE A 231 -28.66 29.36 27.50
CA PHE A 231 -27.98 28.34 26.70
C PHE A 231 -27.61 27.16 27.62
N ILE A 232 -27.87 25.93 27.17
CA ILE A 232 -27.66 24.70 27.94
C ILE A 232 -26.48 23.94 27.32
N PHE A 233 -25.61 23.42 28.19
CA PHE A 233 -24.30 22.87 27.87
C PHE A 233 -24.37 21.34 27.80
N GLU A 234 -23.60 20.73 26.89
CA GLU A 234 -23.42 19.28 26.83
C GLU A 234 -22.06 18.89 27.45
N ALA A 235 -22.09 17.98 28.41
CA ALA A 235 -20.89 17.40 29.01
C ALA A 235 -20.73 15.95 28.53
N PHE A 236 -19.52 15.59 28.09
CA PHE A 236 -19.24 14.25 27.59
C PHE A 236 -18.10 13.61 28.37
N LEU A 237 -18.32 12.36 28.77
CA LEU A 237 -17.30 11.49 29.33
C LEU A 237 -16.72 10.64 28.21
N LYS A 238 -15.42 10.77 27.98
CA LYS A 238 -14.67 10.01 26.98
C LYS A 238 -13.84 8.94 27.68
N LEU A 239 -13.99 7.70 27.22
CA LEU A 239 -13.16 6.57 27.63
C LEU A 239 -12.31 6.13 26.43
N ARG A 240 -10.99 6.12 26.60
CA ARG A 240 -10.05 5.69 25.57
C ARG A 240 -9.38 4.39 25.99
N HIS A 241 -9.57 3.34 25.20
CA HIS A 241 -8.88 2.07 25.40
C HIS A 241 -7.41 2.17 25.00
N GLU A 242 -6.54 1.36 25.60
CA GLU A 242 -5.11 1.25 25.26
C GLU A 242 -4.85 0.95 23.77
N THR A 243 -5.77 0.24 23.10
CA THR A 243 -5.63 0.03 21.66
C THR A 243 -5.77 1.33 20.89
N GLY A 244 -6.49 2.33 21.41
CA GLY A 244 -6.79 3.60 20.74
C GLY A 244 -8.25 3.80 20.34
N VAL A 245 -9.14 2.86 20.70
CA VAL A 245 -10.59 3.00 20.49
C VAL A 245 -11.16 3.98 21.51
N GLU A 246 -11.97 4.93 21.05
CA GLU A 246 -12.59 5.96 21.89
C GLU A 246 -14.10 5.75 21.99
N HIS A 247 -14.62 5.81 23.22
CA HIS A 247 -16.04 5.72 23.52
C HIS A 247 -16.49 7.02 24.19
N ILE A 248 -17.56 7.63 23.69
CA ILE A 248 -18.07 8.92 24.17
C ILE A 248 -19.47 8.72 24.74
N PHE A 249 -19.67 9.15 25.99
CA PHE A 249 -20.94 9.08 26.69
C PHE A 249 -21.40 10.47 27.12
N LEU A 250 -22.68 10.79 26.89
CA LEU A 250 -23.28 12.04 27.35
C LEU A 250 -23.54 11.96 28.86
N VAL A 251 -23.14 13.00 29.60
CA VAL A 251 -23.36 13.11 31.05
C VAL A 251 -24.73 13.74 31.30
N GLY A 252 -25.56 13.08 32.12
CA GLY A 252 -26.88 13.56 32.47
C GLY A 252 -26.84 14.77 33.42
N ASN A 253 -27.81 15.67 33.28
CA ASN A 253 -27.98 16.82 34.16
C ASN A 253 -29.28 16.64 34.98
N SER A 254 -29.15 16.59 36.31
CA SER A 254 -30.29 16.63 37.23
C SER A 254 -30.20 17.91 38.08
N GLU A 255 -30.95 18.93 37.65
CA GLU A 255 -31.12 20.27 38.24
C GLU A 255 -29.83 21.08 38.50
N LYS A 256 -28.89 20.56 39.30
CA LYS A 256 -27.59 21.15 39.68
C LYS A 256 -26.45 20.14 39.83
N LYS A 257 -26.67 18.87 39.50
CA LYS A 257 -25.65 17.81 39.57
C LYS A 257 -25.49 17.14 38.21
N PHE A 258 -24.23 16.93 37.82
CA PHE A 258 -23.88 16.10 36.68
C PHE A 258 -23.62 14.70 37.18
N GLU A 259 -24.38 13.74 36.67
CA GLU A 259 -24.27 12.33 37.08
C GLU A 259 -24.29 11.45 35.84
N ILE A 260 -23.38 10.47 35.82
CA ILE A 260 -23.35 9.42 34.82
C ILE A 260 -23.03 8.10 35.52
N ILE A 261 -23.92 7.12 35.35
CA ILE A 261 -23.76 5.77 35.88
C ILE A 261 -23.46 4.87 34.67
N LEU A 262 -22.24 4.34 34.61
CA LEU A 262 -21.84 3.41 33.57
C LEU A 262 -22.00 1.97 34.09
N ASP A 263 -23.01 1.28 33.58
CA ASP A 263 -23.14 -0.17 33.75
C ASP A 263 -22.31 -0.88 32.67
N PHE A 264 -21.08 -1.26 32.99
CA PHE A 264 -20.17 -1.90 32.04
C PHE A 264 -20.70 -3.24 31.52
N LEU A 265 -21.47 -3.99 32.32
CA LEU A 265 -22.08 -5.26 31.91
C LEU A 265 -23.17 -5.06 30.86
N GLY A 266 -23.99 -4.01 31.03
CA GLY A 266 -24.97 -3.59 30.02
C GLY A 266 -24.37 -2.94 28.78
N LEU A 267 -23.10 -2.52 28.85
CA LEU A 267 -22.41 -1.80 27.77
C LEU A 267 -21.34 -2.63 27.04
N VAL A 268 -21.14 -3.91 27.41
CA VAL A 268 -20.08 -4.78 26.85
C VAL A 268 -20.05 -4.77 25.32
N GLU A 269 -21.22 -4.82 24.67
CA GLU A 269 -21.32 -4.77 23.20
C GLU A 269 -20.83 -3.44 22.62
N LYS A 270 -21.07 -2.31 23.31
CA LYS A 270 -20.59 -0.97 22.89
C LYS A 270 -19.09 -0.80 23.13
N PHE A 271 -18.53 -1.54 24.09
CA PHE A 271 -17.09 -1.64 24.33
C PHE A 271 -16.41 -2.71 23.46
N PHE A 272 -17.15 -3.39 22.58
CA PHE A 272 -16.64 -4.44 21.69
C PHE A 272 -15.95 -5.58 22.45
N TYR A 273 -16.35 -5.87 23.69
CA TYR A 273 -15.74 -6.91 24.53
C TYR A 273 -14.22 -6.71 24.74
N LEU A 274 -13.74 -5.46 24.68
CA LEU A 274 -12.33 -5.13 24.87
C LEU A 274 -12.01 -5.05 26.37
N SER A 275 -11.31 -6.05 26.90
CA SER A 275 -10.70 -6.00 28.23
C SER A 275 -9.36 -5.29 28.18
N GLY A 276 -9.06 -4.49 29.20
CA GLY A 276 -7.81 -3.75 29.29
C GLY A 276 -7.95 -2.40 30.00
N LYS A 277 -6.93 -1.57 29.87
CA LYS A 277 -6.89 -0.24 30.49
C LYS A 277 -7.65 0.79 29.65
N TYR A 278 -8.52 1.54 30.33
CA TYR A 278 -9.27 2.66 29.78
C TYR A 278 -8.90 3.96 30.51
N ASP A 279 -8.43 4.94 29.76
CA ASP A 279 -8.20 6.29 30.26
C ASP A 279 -9.51 7.10 30.18
N ILE A 280 -9.87 7.74 31.29
CA ILE A 280 -11.10 8.51 31.47
C ILE A 280 -10.77 9.99 31.35
N GLN A 281 -11.45 10.66 30.42
CA GLN A 281 -11.32 12.09 30.18
C GLN A 281 -12.71 12.74 30.20
N LEU A 282 -12.85 13.79 31.00
CA LEU A 282 -14.04 14.63 31.02
C LEU A 282 -13.82 15.86 30.17
N THR A 283 -14.73 16.07 29.22
CA THR A 283 -14.75 17.25 28.39
C THR A 283 -16.05 18.01 28.64
N VAL A 284 -15.91 19.26 29.05
CA VAL A 284 -17.00 20.22 29.23
C VAL A 284 -16.67 21.43 28.38
N GLY A 285 -17.58 21.80 27.49
CA GLY A 285 -17.39 22.93 26.60
C GLY A 285 -18.71 23.52 26.18
N ASP A 286 -18.71 24.82 25.92
CA ASP A 286 -19.88 25.55 25.44
C ASP A 286 -19.49 26.88 24.81
N ALA A 287 -20.42 27.41 24.02
CA ALA A 287 -20.29 28.65 23.28
C ALA A 287 -20.09 29.89 24.16
N VAL A 288 -20.54 29.90 25.43
CA VAL A 288 -20.32 31.05 26.34
C VAL A 288 -19.16 30.82 27.33
N MET A 289 -18.46 29.70 27.26
CA MET A 289 -17.35 29.38 28.17
C MET A 289 -16.03 29.92 27.60
N GLU A 290 -15.35 30.82 28.32
CA GLU A 290 -14.08 31.41 27.87
C GLU A 290 -12.97 30.36 27.65
N ASN A 291 -12.98 29.30 28.47
CA ASN A 291 -12.05 28.18 28.36
C ASN A 291 -12.84 26.87 28.38
N SER A 292 -12.60 26.01 27.39
CA SER A 292 -13.08 24.63 27.45
C SER A 292 -12.32 23.84 28.51
N PHE A 293 -13.03 22.98 29.22
CA PHE A 293 -12.46 22.13 30.26
C PHE A 293 -12.27 20.73 29.71
N LEU A 294 -11.02 20.32 29.54
CA LEU A 294 -10.65 18.97 29.16
C LEU A 294 -9.68 18.46 30.23
N SER A 295 -10.15 17.49 31.01
CA SER A 295 -9.40 16.98 32.17
C SER A 295 -9.37 15.46 32.17
N ALA A 296 -8.17 14.90 32.31
CA ALA A 296 -7.99 13.47 32.55
C ALA A 296 -8.34 13.18 34.02
N ILE A 297 -9.38 12.40 34.25
CA ILE A 297 -9.87 12.06 35.59
C ILE A 297 -9.04 10.91 36.18
N GLY A 298 -8.63 9.97 35.34
CA GLY A 298 -7.85 8.81 35.76
C GLY A 298 -7.96 7.67 34.76
N SER A 299 -7.59 6.46 35.19
CA SER A 299 -7.69 5.25 34.37
C SER A 299 -8.39 4.15 35.15
N ILE A 300 -9.20 3.36 34.45
CA ILE A 300 -9.87 2.17 34.96
C ILE A 300 -9.44 0.96 34.15
N GLU A 301 -9.25 -0.18 34.81
CA GLU A 301 -8.96 -1.45 34.15
C GLU A 301 -10.24 -2.27 34.13
N LEU A 302 -10.68 -2.69 32.95
CA LEU A 302 -11.93 -3.43 32.75
C LEU A 302 -11.62 -4.86 32.34
N ASP A 303 -12.22 -5.81 33.04
CA ASP A 303 -12.20 -7.23 32.70
C ASP A 303 -13.59 -7.63 32.18
N LEU A 304 -13.75 -7.61 30.86
CA LEU A 304 -15.00 -7.92 30.15
C LEU A 304 -15.02 -9.39 29.71
N PRO A 305 -16.21 -10.00 29.55
CA PRO A 305 -16.32 -11.40 29.12
C PRO A 305 -15.78 -11.62 27.71
N GLU A 306 -15.43 -12.87 27.37
CA GLU A 306 -14.95 -13.21 26.04
C GLU A 306 -16.00 -12.94 24.94
N PRO A 307 -15.59 -12.39 23.78
CA PRO A 307 -16.50 -12.08 22.69
C PRO A 307 -17.13 -13.34 22.07
N PRO A 308 -18.46 -13.40 21.88
CA PRO A 308 -19.10 -14.47 21.12
C PRO A 308 -18.67 -14.43 19.63
N GLU A 309 -18.80 -15.55 18.91
CA GLU A 309 -18.38 -15.66 17.49
C GLU A 309 -18.97 -14.58 16.56
N LYS A 310 -20.13 -14.02 16.91
CA LYS A 310 -20.84 -12.96 16.15
C LYS A 310 -20.70 -11.57 16.77
N ALA A 311 -19.75 -11.36 17.68
CA ALA A 311 -19.59 -10.08 18.36
C ALA A 311 -19.33 -8.93 17.37
N PRO A 312 -19.84 -7.73 17.66
CA PRO A 312 -19.44 -6.51 16.98
C PRO A 312 -17.93 -6.33 17.09
N ARG A 313 -17.25 -6.11 15.96
CA ARG A 313 -15.81 -5.81 15.96
C ARG A 313 -15.60 -4.31 16.20
N PRO A 314 -14.53 -3.92 16.91
CA PRO A 314 -14.20 -2.52 17.07
C PRO A 314 -13.98 -1.87 15.71
N PRO A 315 -14.32 -0.58 15.57
CA PRO A 315 -14.07 0.15 14.34
C PRO A 315 -12.58 0.07 13.99
N SER A 316 -12.29 -0.19 12.72
CA SER A 316 -10.92 -0.17 12.22
C SER A 316 -10.34 1.20 12.53
N GLN A 317 -9.28 1.22 13.34
CA GLN A 317 -8.62 2.47 13.66
C GLN A 317 -8.16 3.16 12.38
N PRO A 318 -8.07 4.51 12.38
CA PRO A 318 -7.41 5.23 11.31
C PRO A 318 -5.98 4.70 11.22
N VAL A 319 -5.78 3.74 10.34
CA VAL A 319 -4.46 3.18 10.00
C VAL A 319 -3.63 4.39 9.61
N GLU A 320 -2.52 4.64 10.31
CA GLU A 320 -1.59 5.71 9.94
C GLU A 320 -1.42 5.64 8.41
N PRO A 321 -1.75 6.71 7.64
CA PRO A 321 -1.84 6.63 6.19
C PRO A 321 -0.59 6.05 5.52
N TYR A 322 0.56 6.15 6.20
CA TYR A 322 1.85 5.63 5.78
C TYR A 322 2.08 4.15 6.07
N SER A 323 1.43 3.56 7.08
CA SER A 323 1.52 2.12 7.38
C SER A 323 0.81 1.24 6.34
N ARG A 324 -0.08 1.84 5.53
CA ARG A 324 -0.71 1.18 4.37
C ARG A 324 0.30 0.81 3.28
N TYR A 325 1.41 1.54 3.16
CA TYR A 325 2.39 1.39 2.08
C TYR A 325 3.68 0.66 2.53
N GLY A 326 3.64 -0.02 3.68
CA GLY A 326 4.75 -0.84 4.15
C GLY A 326 4.90 -2.15 3.36
N PRO A 327 6.13 -2.71 3.30
CA PRO A 327 6.31 -4.07 2.78
C PRO A 327 5.46 -5.05 3.60
N LYS A 328 4.63 -5.84 2.90
CA LYS A 328 3.90 -6.94 3.54
C LYS A 328 4.88 -8.05 3.91
N ALA A 329 4.51 -8.87 4.90
CA ALA A 329 5.29 -10.03 5.27
C ALA A 329 5.59 -10.90 4.04
N GLU A 330 6.85 -11.34 3.91
CA GLU A 330 7.28 -12.22 2.83
C GLU A 330 6.55 -13.57 2.91
N ILE A 331 5.90 -13.96 1.82
CA ILE A 331 5.21 -15.24 1.73
C ILE A 331 6.21 -16.27 1.23
N THR A 332 6.61 -17.20 2.09
CA THR A 332 7.45 -18.33 1.71
C THR A 332 6.60 -19.54 1.37
N HIS A 333 6.78 -20.10 0.16
CA HIS A 333 6.09 -21.32 -0.24
C HIS A 333 6.74 -22.53 0.47
N ILE A 334 6.01 -23.13 1.41
CA ILE A 334 6.44 -24.35 2.10
C ILE A 334 6.17 -25.55 1.19
N PHE A 335 7.22 -26.12 0.62
CA PHE A 335 7.13 -27.36 -0.14
C PHE A 335 6.80 -28.54 0.78
N ARG A 336 6.05 -29.52 0.25
CA ARG A 336 5.86 -30.78 0.93
C ARG A 336 7.22 -31.45 1.15
N ALA A 337 7.46 -31.94 2.36
CA ALA A 337 8.63 -32.76 2.63
C ALA A 337 8.57 -34.03 1.76
N PRO A 338 9.70 -34.48 1.19
CA PRO A 338 9.73 -35.71 0.41
C PRO A 338 9.42 -36.92 1.30
N ASP A 339 8.69 -37.89 0.73
CA ASP A 339 8.36 -39.12 1.45
C ASP A 339 9.62 -39.89 1.88
N LYS A 340 9.60 -40.41 3.10
CA LYS A 340 10.70 -41.21 3.65
C LYS A 340 10.84 -42.51 2.85
N ARG A 341 12.02 -42.76 2.29
CA ARG A 341 12.36 -44.01 1.59
C ARG A 341 12.85 -45.08 2.58
N PRO A 342 12.64 -46.37 2.30
CA PRO A 342 13.18 -47.45 3.13
C PRO A 342 14.72 -47.47 3.10
N PRO A 343 15.36 -48.07 4.12
CA PRO A 343 16.81 -48.23 4.14
C PRO A 343 17.28 -49.12 2.98
N LYS A 344 18.42 -48.77 2.38
CA LYS A 344 18.98 -49.46 1.20
C LYS A 344 19.23 -50.96 1.45
N GLU A 345 19.71 -51.29 2.65
CA GLU A 345 19.99 -52.67 3.06
C GLU A 345 18.75 -53.57 2.99
N LEU A 346 17.60 -53.05 3.43
CA LEU A 346 16.34 -53.79 3.37
C LEU A 346 15.92 -54.05 1.91
N SER A 347 16.07 -53.06 1.04
CA SER A 347 15.77 -53.19 -0.39
C SER A 347 16.67 -54.25 -1.06
N LEU A 348 17.97 -54.26 -0.74
CA LEU A 348 18.92 -55.24 -1.26
C LEU A 348 18.63 -56.66 -0.77
N ALA A 349 18.21 -56.83 0.49
CA ALA A 349 17.82 -58.13 1.02
C ALA A 349 16.63 -58.73 0.25
N PHE A 350 15.59 -57.93 -0.02
CA PHE A 350 14.44 -58.39 -0.81
C PHE A 350 14.76 -58.62 -2.30
N LEU A 351 15.68 -57.86 -2.87
CA LEU A 351 16.21 -58.15 -4.21
C LEU A 351 16.85 -59.54 -4.26
N GLY A 352 17.71 -59.87 -3.28
CA GLY A 352 18.31 -61.19 -3.15
C GLY A 352 17.26 -62.30 -2.99
N LEU A 353 16.26 -62.08 -2.14
CA LEU A 353 15.16 -63.04 -1.94
C LEU A 353 14.36 -63.28 -3.22
N THR A 354 14.16 -62.26 -4.05
CA THR A 354 13.44 -62.36 -5.32
C THR A 354 14.23 -63.15 -6.38
N LEU A 355 15.56 -63.12 -6.33
CA LEU A 355 16.43 -63.91 -7.23
C LEU A 355 16.56 -65.38 -6.82
N LEU A 356 16.27 -65.71 -5.56
CA LEU A 356 16.44 -67.07 -5.03
C LEU A 356 15.58 -68.11 -5.77
N PRO A 357 14.28 -67.90 -6.04
CA PRO A 357 13.48 -68.83 -6.85
C PRO A 357 14.05 -69.05 -8.26
N PHE A 358 14.63 -68.02 -8.86
CA PHE A 358 15.24 -68.13 -10.19
C PHE A 358 16.51 -69.01 -10.16
N VAL A 359 17.36 -68.84 -9.15
CA VAL A 359 18.52 -69.72 -8.94
C VAL A 359 18.06 -71.17 -8.68
N GLY A 360 17.03 -71.35 -7.84
CA GLY A 360 16.42 -72.66 -7.60
C GLY A 360 15.90 -73.31 -8.87
N PHE A 361 15.24 -72.55 -9.75
CA PHE A 361 14.79 -73.02 -11.05
C PHE A 361 15.96 -73.48 -11.94
N LEU A 362 17.06 -72.70 -12.02
CA LEU A 362 18.25 -73.09 -12.78
C LEU A 362 18.88 -74.39 -12.25
N ILE A 363 19.00 -74.53 -10.93
CA ILE A 363 19.48 -75.77 -10.30
C ILE A 363 18.54 -76.94 -10.64
N GLY A 364 17.23 -76.70 -10.60
CA GLY A 364 16.22 -77.69 -11.00
C GLY A 364 16.39 -78.16 -12.44
N LEU A 365 16.62 -77.26 -13.39
CA LEU A 365 16.87 -77.62 -14.80
C LEU A 365 18.11 -78.51 -14.95
N LEU A 366 19.19 -78.21 -14.23
CA LEU A 366 20.41 -79.02 -14.24
C LEU A 366 20.17 -80.42 -13.64
N ARG A 367 19.41 -80.51 -12.54
CA ARG A 367 19.07 -81.77 -11.88
C ARG A 367 18.16 -82.65 -12.73
N LEU A 368 17.24 -82.06 -13.49
CA LEU A 368 16.32 -82.76 -14.39
C LEU A 368 16.97 -83.18 -15.72
N GLY A 369 18.22 -82.79 -15.98
CA GLY A 369 18.92 -83.18 -17.21
C GLY A 369 18.33 -82.57 -18.48
N VAL A 370 17.72 -81.38 -18.38
CA VAL A 370 17.16 -80.67 -19.53
C VAL A 370 18.28 -80.40 -20.55
N ASN A 371 18.04 -80.77 -21.81
CA ASN A 371 19.02 -80.70 -22.88
C ASN A 371 18.44 -80.01 -24.12
N LEU A 372 19.33 -79.58 -25.03
CA LEU A 372 18.97 -78.92 -26.29
C LEU A 372 19.15 -79.84 -27.51
N LYS A 373 19.06 -81.17 -27.32
CA LYS A 373 19.36 -82.14 -28.40
C LYS A 373 18.40 -82.09 -29.57
N ASN A 374 17.20 -81.54 -29.38
CA ASN A 374 16.18 -81.38 -30.42
C ASN A 374 16.36 -80.12 -31.28
N PHE A 375 17.48 -79.41 -31.14
CA PHE A 375 17.78 -78.27 -32.01
C PHE A 375 18.03 -78.75 -33.45
N PRO A 376 17.47 -78.10 -34.49
CA PRO A 376 17.58 -78.59 -35.86
C PRO A 376 19.04 -78.68 -36.33
N SER A 377 19.46 -79.85 -36.81
CA SER A 377 20.83 -80.06 -37.31
C SER A 377 21.00 -79.72 -38.80
N SER A 378 19.89 -79.61 -39.54
CA SER A 378 19.89 -79.22 -40.96
C SER A 378 20.10 -77.70 -41.11
N SER A 379 20.91 -77.30 -42.08
CA SER A 379 21.35 -75.91 -42.30
C SER A 379 20.20 -74.90 -42.41
N VAL A 380 19.14 -75.20 -43.18
CA VAL A 380 18.03 -74.27 -43.41
C VAL A 380 17.13 -74.09 -42.17
N PRO A 381 16.60 -75.14 -41.54
CA PRO A 381 15.85 -75.03 -40.28
C PRO A 381 16.67 -74.44 -39.12
N ALA A 382 17.98 -74.73 -39.05
CA ALA A 382 18.86 -74.17 -38.02
C ALA A 382 18.94 -72.64 -38.12
N ILE A 383 19.08 -72.08 -39.33
CA ILE A 383 19.10 -70.63 -39.55
C ILE A 383 17.79 -69.99 -39.07
N PHE A 384 16.64 -70.56 -39.43
CA PHE A 384 15.35 -70.03 -38.97
C PHE A 384 15.18 -70.16 -37.45
N ALA A 385 15.67 -71.25 -36.84
CA ALA A 385 15.64 -71.40 -35.39
C ALA A 385 16.50 -70.35 -34.67
N ILE A 386 17.72 -70.08 -35.16
CA ILE A 386 18.60 -69.05 -34.62
C ILE A 386 17.96 -67.66 -34.76
N LEU A 387 17.47 -67.33 -35.95
CA LEU A 387 16.81 -66.04 -36.21
C LEU A 387 15.55 -65.85 -35.34
N PHE A 388 14.80 -66.92 -35.08
CA PHE A 388 13.63 -66.87 -34.21
C PHE A 388 14.01 -66.56 -32.75
N HIS A 389 14.97 -67.28 -32.19
CA HIS A 389 15.42 -67.05 -30.81
C HIS A 389 16.14 -65.71 -30.64
N PHE A 390 16.96 -65.31 -31.61
CA PHE A 390 17.58 -63.99 -31.63
C PHE A 390 16.52 -62.88 -31.73
N GLY A 391 15.48 -63.07 -32.55
CA GLY A 391 14.37 -62.13 -32.62
C GLY A 391 13.62 -62.01 -31.29
N ILE A 392 13.38 -63.11 -30.58
CA ILE A 392 12.76 -63.08 -29.24
C ILE A 392 13.68 -62.33 -28.25
N ALA A 393 14.98 -62.62 -28.25
CA ALA A 393 15.95 -61.91 -27.43
C ALA A 393 15.99 -60.40 -27.75
N ALA A 394 15.89 -60.04 -29.03
CA ALA A 394 15.83 -58.65 -29.48
C ALA A 394 14.54 -57.94 -29.01
N VAL A 395 13.39 -58.62 -28.97
CA VAL A 395 12.15 -58.07 -28.39
C VAL A 395 12.30 -57.84 -26.89
N LEU A 396 12.85 -58.81 -26.15
CA LEU A 396 13.09 -58.66 -24.71
C LEU A 396 14.07 -57.51 -24.42
N PHE A 397 15.13 -57.40 -25.22
CA PHE A 397 16.08 -56.29 -25.12
C PHE A 397 15.42 -54.94 -25.45
N LEU A 398 14.56 -54.88 -26.47
CA LEU A 398 13.78 -53.68 -26.79
C LEU A 398 12.90 -53.26 -25.61
N TYR A 399 12.31 -54.20 -24.86
CA TYR A 399 11.56 -53.86 -23.64
C TYR A 399 12.45 -53.30 -22.53
N VAL A 400 13.67 -53.82 -22.36
CA VAL A 400 14.64 -53.23 -21.42
C VAL A 400 15.00 -51.80 -21.85
N LEU A 401 15.25 -51.58 -23.14
CA LEU A 401 15.55 -50.24 -23.65
C LEU A 401 14.34 -49.30 -23.52
N PHE A 402 13.11 -49.78 -23.73
CA PHE A 402 11.87 -49.03 -23.46
C PHE A 402 11.75 -48.62 -22.00
N TRP A 403 12.04 -49.53 -21.08
CA TRP A 403 12.05 -49.22 -19.66
C TRP A 403 13.13 -48.18 -19.28
N LEU A 404 14.30 -48.22 -19.93
CA LEU A 404 15.40 -47.31 -19.64
C LEU A 404 15.21 -45.92 -20.26
N LYS A 405 14.85 -45.84 -21.54
CA LYS A 405 14.90 -44.57 -22.30
C LYS A 405 13.99 -44.43 -23.52
N LEU A 406 13.52 -45.49 -24.19
CA LEU A 406 12.74 -45.29 -25.43
C LEU A 406 11.31 -44.82 -25.16
N ASP A 407 10.82 -43.96 -26.06
CA ASP A 407 9.41 -43.58 -26.12
C ASP A 407 8.51 -44.72 -26.63
N LEU A 408 7.23 -44.65 -26.27
CA LEU A 408 6.21 -45.63 -26.66
C LEU A 408 6.08 -45.74 -28.18
N PHE A 409 6.01 -44.63 -28.91
CA PHE A 409 5.81 -44.66 -30.37
C PHE A 409 7.03 -45.22 -31.12
N THR A 410 8.24 -44.93 -30.65
CA THR A 410 9.47 -45.49 -31.23
C THR A 410 9.56 -46.98 -30.99
N THR A 411 9.24 -47.42 -29.77
CA THR A 411 9.16 -48.83 -29.40
C THR A 411 8.10 -49.57 -30.21
N LEU A 412 6.92 -48.96 -30.40
CA LEU A 412 5.82 -49.55 -31.16
C LEU A 412 6.15 -49.71 -32.66
N LYS A 413 6.88 -48.76 -33.25
CA LYS A 413 7.39 -48.91 -34.63
C LYS A 413 8.41 -50.05 -34.72
N ALA A 414 9.37 -50.08 -33.79
CA ALA A 414 10.41 -51.13 -33.76
C ALA A 414 9.80 -52.52 -33.56
N ILE A 415 8.86 -52.67 -32.62
CA ILE A 415 8.18 -53.96 -32.39
C ILE A 415 7.24 -54.32 -33.54
N GLY A 416 6.67 -53.36 -34.27
CA GLY A 416 5.88 -53.61 -35.46
C GLY A 416 6.71 -54.30 -36.56
N PHE A 417 7.88 -53.74 -36.89
CA PHE A 417 8.80 -54.36 -37.86
C PHE A 417 9.36 -55.69 -37.36
N LEU A 418 9.83 -55.73 -36.11
CA LEU A 418 10.42 -56.93 -35.52
C LEU A 418 9.37 -58.05 -35.34
N GLY A 419 8.12 -57.70 -35.05
CA GLY A 419 6.99 -58.62 -34.90
C GLY A 419 6.59 -59.27 -36.23
N ALA A 420 6.51 -58.50 -37.31
CA ALA A 420 6.28 -59.06 -38.65
C ALA A 420 7.40 -60.03 -39.07
N PHE A 421 8.65 -59.67 -38.78
CA PHE A 421 9.81 -60.55 -38.99
C PHE A 421 9.71 -61.85 -38.17
N LEU A 422 9.43 -61.74 -36.86
CA LEU A 422 9.28 -62.89 -35.96
C LEU A 422 8.12 -63.79 -36.36
N MET A 423 7.01 -63.23 -36.82
CA MET A 423 5.86 -64.00 -37.32
C MET A 423 6.27 -64.87 -38.52
N PHE A 424 7.02 -64.32 -39.47
CA PHE A 424 7.48 -65.08 -40.64
C PHE A 424 8.48 -66.18 -40.27
N VAL A 425 9.54 -65.82 -39.54
CA VAL A 425 10.60 -66.77 -39.15
C VAL A 425 10.04 -67.85 -38.20
N GLY A 426 9.20 -67.45 -37.25
CA GLY A 426 8.50 -68.32 -36.32
C GLY A 426 7.59 -69.32 -37.04
N HIS A 427 6.80 -68.86 -38.00
CA HIS A 427 5.95 -69.74 -38.80
C HIS A 427 6.76 -70.81 -39.53
N ARG A 428 7.91 -70.45 -40.12
CA ARG A 428 8.79 -71.39 -40.83
C ARG A 428 9.37 -72.46 -39.90
N ILE A 429 9.89 -72.09 -38.73
CA ILE A 429 10.49 -73.07 -37.81
C ILE A 429 9.44 -73.95 -37.11
N LEU A 430 8.31 -73.36 -36.70
CA LEU A 430 7.23 -74.12 -36.06
C LEU A 430 6.57 -75.10 -37.03
N SER A 431 6.41 -74.73 -38.30
CA SER A 431 5.91 -75.63 -39.35
C SER A 431 6.87 -76.79 -39.63
N HIS A 432 8.19 -76.52 -39.61
CA HIS A 432 9.21 -77.56 -39.72
C HIS A 432 9.16 -78.55 -38.53
N LEU A 433 9.04 -78.04 -37.31
CA LEU A 433 8.89 -78.88 -36.12
C LEU A 433 7.62 -79.73 -36.17
N ALA A 434 6.48 -79.16 -36.57
CA ALA A 434 5.22 -79.87 -36.71
C ALA A 434 5.29 -80.99 -37.75
N SER A 435 5.86 -80.73 -38.92
CA SER A 435 6.03 -81.74 -39.98
C SER A 435 7.01 -82.85 -39.61
N THR A 436 8.09 -82.52 -38.90
CA THR A 436 9.04 -83.53 -38.38
C THR A 436 8.38 -84.42 -37.33
N SER A 437 7.60 -83.83 -36.42
CA SER A 437 6.82 -84.56 -35.41
C SER A 437 5.77 -85.47 -36.04
N ALA A 438 5.05 -84.99 -37.06
CA ALA A 438 4.07 -85.80 -37.79
C ALA A 438 4.72 -87.00 -38.49
N LYS A 439 5.89 -86.80 -39.13
CA LYS A 439 6.66 -87.88 -39.76
C LYS A 439 7.14 -88.93 -38.74
N LEU A 440 7.57 -88.49 -37.56
CA LEU A 440 8.05 -89.36 -36.49
C LEU A 440 6.93 -90.14 -35.79
N LYS A 441 5.67 -89.67 -35.89
CA LYS A 441 4.47 -90.36 -35.38
C LYS A 441 3.87 -91.33 -36.40
N SER A 442 4.14 -91.12 -37.69
CA SER A 442 3.69 -91.99 -38.80
C SER A 442 4.70 -93.08 -39.17
N ALA A 443 5.94 -92.97 -38.69
CA ALA A 443 7.00 -93.98 -38.78
C ALA A 443 7.03 -94.79 -37.50
#